data_AF-A0A1N6PT81-F1
#
_entry.id   AF-A0A1N6PT81-F1
#
_cell.length_a   1.000
_cell.length_b   1.000
_cell.length_c   1.000
_cell.angle_alpha   90.00
_cell.angle_beta   90.00
_cell.angle_gamma   90.00
#
_symmetry.space_group_name_H-M   'P 1'
#
loop_
_entity.id
_entity.type
_entity.pdbx_description
1 polymer ?
#
loop_
_entity_poly.entity_id
_entity_poly.type
_entity_poly.pdbx_seq_one_letter_code
_entity_poly.pdbx_strand_id
1 'polypeptide(L)' 'MLIGKSTTNLYGVVDEDGNEVVPFIYYEIITFPEVNEFIVKKNKKFGLTNHKMSL' A
#
# COMPACT_ATOMS: atom_id res chain seq x y z
N MET A 1 3.31 9.12 -5.46
CA MET A 1 3.39 7.84 -4.69
C MET A 1 3.62 6.70 -5.65
N LEU A 2 4.48 5.75 -5.25
CA LEU A 2 4.86 4.60 -6.06
C LEU A 2 4.51 3.31 -5.32
N ILE A 3 3.94 2.33 -6.03
CA ILE A 3 3.70 0.99 -5.49
C ILE A 3 4.99 0.19 -5.62
N GLY A 4 5.54 -0.22 -4.49
CA GLY A 4 6.72 -1.07 -4.44
C GLY A 4 6.36 -2.54 -4.23
N LYS A 5 7.26 -3.43 -4.66
CA LYS A 5 7.23 -4.86 -4.31
C LYS A 5 8.55 -5.26 -3.65
N SER A 6 8.46 -5.80 -2.44
CA SER A 6 9.61 -6.30 -1.69
C SER A 6 10.14 -7.63 -2.25
N THR A 7 11.34 -8.03 -1.82
CA THR A 7 11.97 -9.31 -2.16
C THR A 7 11.17 -10.53 -1.68
N THR A 8 10.30 -10.36 -0.68
CA THR A 8 9.40 -11.40 -0.17
C THR A 8 8.02 -11.40 -0.83
N ASN A 9 7.86 -10.72 -1.97
CA ASN A 9 6.60 -10.59 -2.72
C ASN A 9 5.46 -9.89 -1.97
N LEU A 10 5.78 -9.02 -1.01
CA LEU A 10 4.82 -8.15 -0.34
C LEU A 10 4.86 -6.75 -0.93
N TYR A 11 3.71 -6.09 -0.99
CA TYR A 11 3.51 -4.77 -1.56
C TYR A 11 3.39 -3.70 -0.47
N GLY A 12 3.90 -2.52 -0.80
CA GLY A 12 3.84 -1.30 0.01
C GLY A 12 3.77 -0.07 -0.90
N VAL A 13 3.66 1.12 -0.30
CA VAL A 13 3.63 2.40 -1.01
C VAL A 13 4.72 3.29 -0.44
N VAL A 14 5.50 3.89 -1.32
CA VAL A 14 6.51 4.89 -0.97
C VAL A 14 6.18 6.24 -1.61
N ASP A 15 6.68 7.32 -1.00
CA ASP A 15 6.68 8.63 -1.62
C ASP A 15 7.82 8.76 -2.67
N GLU A 16 7.99 9.94 -3.24
CA GLU A 16 9.00 10.20 -4.28
C GLU A 16 10.43 10.25 -3.74
N ASP A 17 10.57 10.50 -2.43
CA ASP A 17 11.86 10.48 -1.72
C ASP A 17 12.23 9.06 -1.24
N GLY A 18 11.33 8.09 -1.43
CA GLY A 18 11.51 6.70 -1.03
C GLY A 18 11.11 6.40 0.42
N ASN A 19 10.45 7.32 1.12
CA ASN A 19 9.94 7.07 2.47
C ASN A 19 8.72 6.13 2.41
N GLU A 20 8.62 5.24 3.38
CA GLU A 20 7.48 4.33 3.51
C GLU A 20 6.21 5.08 3.95
N VAL A 21 5.17 4.99 3.13
CA VAL A 21 3.82 5.54 3.41
C VAL A 21 2.86 4.43 3.80
N VAL A 22 2.94 3.28 3.12
CA VAL A 22 2.19 2.05 3.43
C VAL A 22 3.19 0.90 3.56
N PRO A 23 3.22 0.18 4.69
CA PRO A 23 4.21 -0.86 4.93
C PRO A 23 4.11 -2.03 3.95
N PHE A 24 5.26 -2.66 3.68
CA PHE A 24 5.39 -3.82 2.80
C PHE A 24 4.87 -5.11 3.45
N ILE A 25 3.59 -5.14 3.84
CA ILE A 25 2.94 -6.24 4.57
C ILE A 25 1.71 -6.81 3.85
N TYR A 26 1.40 -6.30 2.66
CA TYR A 26 0.20 -6.66 1.91
C TYR A 26 0.52 -7.58 0.74
N TYR A 27 -0.37 -8.53 0.47
CA TYR A 27 -0.24 -9.45 -0.68
C TYR A 27 -0.69 -8.79 -1.98
N GLU A 28 -1.50 -7.74 -1.89
CA GLU A 28 -2.10 -7.05 -3.02
C GLU A 28 -2.45 -5.62 -2.59
N ILE A 29 -2.19 -4.65 -3.48
CA ILE A 29 -2.62 -3.26 -3.37
C ILE A 29 -3.30 -2.91 -4.68
N ILE A 30 -4.54 -2.43 -4.61
CA ILE A 30 -5.30 -1.92 -5.74
C ILE A 30 -5.45 -0.41 -5.54
N THR A 31 -5.10 0.35 -6.57
CA THR A 31 -5.16 1.81 -6.60
C THR A 31 -6.14 2.26 -7.67
N PHE A 32 -6.77 3.41 -7.45
CA PHE A 32 -7.56 4.08 -8.48
C PHE A 32 -6.97 5.48 -8.69
N PRO A 33 -6.77 5.93 -9.95
CA PRO A 33 -6.05 7.18 -10.25
C PRO A 33 -6.62 8.46 -9.62
N GLU A 34 -7.90 8.45 -9.22
CA GLU A 34 -8.63 9.66 -8.79
C GLU A 34 -9.05 9.63 -7.31
N VAL A 35 -8.74 8.56 -6.58
CA VAL A 35 -9.05 8.48 -5.15
C VAL A 35 -7.80 8.20 -4.34
N ASN A 36 -7.87 8.67 -3.10
CA ASN A 36 -6.75 8.65 -2.19
C ASN A 36 -6.70 7.37 -1.33
N GLU A 37 -7.54 6.42 -1.68
CA GLU A 37 -7.75 5.18 -0.96
C GLU A 37 -7.09 4.02 -1.71
N PHE A 38 -6.48 3.15 -0.92
CA PHE A 38 -5.89 1.90 -1.35
C PHE A 38 -6.72 0.74 -0.82
N ILE A 39 -7.12 -0.17 -1.71
CA ILE A 39 -7.63 -1.46 -1.26
C ILE A 39 -6.43 -2.36 -1.03
N VAL A 40 -6.31 -2.87 0.19
CA VAL A 40 -5.19 -3.71 0.61
C VAL A 40 -5.67 -5.10 0.98
N LYS A 41 -4.86 -6.11 0.71
CA LYS A 41 -5.17 -7.51 1.04
C LYS A 41 -4.13 -8.10 1.97
N LYS A 42 -4.57 -8.62 3.12
CA LYS A 42 -3.74 -9.35 4.08
C LYS A 42 -4.50 -10.56 4.60
N ASN A 43 -3.86 -11.73 4.60
CA ASN A 43 -4.43 -12.97 5.14
C ASN A 43 -5.87 -13.28 4.66
N LYS A 44 -6.10 -13.13 3.35
CA LYS A 44 -7.42 -13.33 2.68
C LYS A 44 -8.51 -12.32 3.06
N LYS A 45 -8.20 -11.26 3.82
CA LYS A 45 -9.10 -10.15 4.12
C LYS A 45 -8.73 -8.92 3.31
N PHE A 46 -9.74 -8.14 2.96
CA PHE A 46 -9.58 -6.82 2.35
C PHE A 46 -9.75 -5.73 3.40
N GLY A 47 -9.00 -4.66 3.25
CA GLY A 47 -9.10 -3.44 4.04
C GLY A 47 -8.95 -2.21 3.17
N LEU A 48 -9.30 -1.06 3.72
CA LEU A 48 -9.09 0.25 3.10
C LEU A 48 -8.03 0.98 3.93
N THR A 49 -7.07 1.59 3.24
CA THR A 49 -6.10 2.52 3.83
C THR A 49 -5.89 3.71 2.90
N ASN A 50 -5.14 4.71 3.32
CA ASN A 50 -4.80 5.89 2.53
C ASN A 50 -3.39 6.36 2.90
N HIS A 51 -2.95 7.46 2.31
CA HIS A 51 -1.63 8.01 2.60
C HIS A 51 -1.43 8.57 4.02
N LYS A 52 -2.49 8.69 4.83
CA LYS A 52 -2.41 9.34 6.15
C LYS A 52 -2.17 8.36 7.29
N MET A 53 -2.08 7.05 7.02
CA MET A 53 -1.86 5.98 7.98
C MET A 53 -2.37 6.33 9.39
N SER A 54 -3.69 6.25 9.59
CA SER A 54 -4.26 6.37 10.93
C SER A 54 -3.70 5.24 11.79
N LEU A 55 -3.00 5.62 12.86
CA LEU A 55 -2.41 4.74 13.89
C LEU A 55 -3.30 3.54 14.26
#